data_AF-A0A1W9LC97-F1
#
_entry.id   AF-A0A1W9LC97-F1
#
_cell.length_a   1.000
_cell.length_b   1.000
_cell.length_c   1.000
_cell.angle_alpha   90.00
_cell.angle_beta   90.00
_cell.angle_gamma   90.00
#
_symmetry.space_group_name_H-M   'P 1'
#
loop_
_entity.id
_entity.type
_entity.pdbx_description
1 polymer ?
#
loop_
_entity_poly.entity_id
_entity_poly.type
_entity_poly.pdbx_seq_one_letter_code
_entity_poly.pdbx_strand_id
1 'polypeptide(L)'
;MNTPISRLVTKPRRLRLFVSSTFTDMQEERQLLELEIFPKIRRLCQDRAVEFYAVNLAWGIPDDVRLGEVIDICLRSVCDCHPFFLGFIGQRYGRIQDRREEKTAKKIDDLVENHPNLKWLLEYLPASVTDLEIQQAVRLGIERDKMQFYDRAEAYLHTLSDQVRFREKEGQREDLFAETDPLAQEKLQQLKQQLAQLPLQSYSTPRQGAQLALERLTAVVDEFFPVESVPDALLQQRFFHNAFAASRRGIYLQSDADFAQLTEFVAAENPQGLIITGESGAGKTALLANWAVEYESQHPDTFIFWHFIGSSPNSAAVQELLQRLYGELKTQFPLAFAQQEIAGDVETLIRMVPEWLASVPERMVVIIDGLNQLFEANQRLAWLPAFIPAKVRLIVSTVTGTALECLQSRGWPQVTVTLFDEAKRREFVQKHLNPLGKSLKAEHLELIVRAEATANPLYLKVLLNELVIEGKHRTLGEQIVAYLQATDLTALYARVLARFERDYSFDTLARMGSALWAARQGLMEEELLALSGLSKLDW
;
A
#
# COMPACT_ATOMS: atom_id res chain seq x y z
N MET A 1 -0.38 -19.18 24.94
CA MET A 1 -0.39 -17.83 25.55
C MET A 1 -0.67 -16.87 24.41
N ASN A 2 -1.84 -16.22 24.40
CA ASN A 2 -2.16 -15.24 23.38
C ASN A 2 -1.24 -14.03 23.60
N THR A 3 -0.29 -13.82 22.69
CA THR A 3 0.46 -12.56 22.62
C THR A 3 -0.57 -11.43 22.52
N PRO A 4 -0.55 -10.42 23.40
CA PRO A 4 -1.48 -9.30 23.28
C PRO A 4 -1.29 -8.67 21.91
N ILE A 5 -2.36 -8.59 21.13
CA ILE A 5 -2.38 -7.88 19.85
C ILE A 5 -1.99 -6.43 20.18
N SER A 6 -0.89 -5.95 19.59
CA SER A 6 -0.44 -4.55 19.73
C SER A 6 -1.61 -3.60 19.45
N ARG A 7 -1.89 -2.67 20.37
CA ARG A 7 -3.01 -1.72 20.21
C ARG A 7 -2.67 -0.68 19.14
N LEU A 8 -1.38 -0.49 18.88
CA LEU A 8 -0.84 0.38 17.85
C LEU A 8 -0.88 -0.23 16.43
N VAL A 9 -0.93 -1.56 16.28
CA VAL A 9 -0.87 -2.20 14.96
C VAL A 9 -2.23 -2.79 14.58
N THR A 10 -3.05 -2.00 13.90
CA THR A 10 -4.28 -2.47 13.25
C THR A 10 -4.06 -2.64 11.75
N LYS A 11 -4.52 -3.75 11.16
CA LYS A 11 -4.51 -3.92 9.70
C LYS A 11 -5.49 -2.91 9.07
N PRO A 12 -5.09 -2.21 7.98
CA PRO A 12 -6.03 -1.36 7.25
C PRO A 12 -7.16 -2.20 6.64
N ARG A 13 -8.38 -1.66 6.61
CA ARG A 13 -9.55 -2.34 6.05
C ARG A 13 -9.56 -2.18 4.53
N ARG A 14 -9.01 -3.16 3.83
CA ARG A 14 -8.89 -3.17 2.37
C ARG A 14 -9.35 -4.49 1.78
N LEU A 15 -10.04 -4.42 0.65
CA LEU A 15 -10.41 -5.55 -0.19
C LEU A 15 -9.78 -5.33 -1.57
N ARG A 16 -8.66 -6.03 -1.84
CA ARG A 16 -8.03 -6.07 -3.15
C ARG A 16 -8.41 -7.37 -3.84
N LEU A 17 -9.01 -7.29 -5.02
CA LEU A 17 -9.52 -8.43 -5.78
C LEU A 17 -8.70 -8.58 -7.06
N PHE A 18 -8.16 -9.78 -7.33
CA PHE A 18 -7.62 -10.11 -8.65
C PHE A 18 -8.68 -10.78 -9.51
N VAL A 19 -8.87 -10.31 -10.74
CA VAL A 19 -9.76 -10.92 -11.73
C VAL A 19 -8.95 -11.53 -12.87
N SER A 20 -9.03 -12.86 -12.97
CA SER A 20 -8.37 -13.65 -14.01
C SER A 20 -9.38 -14.14 -15.04
N SER A 21 -9.06 -14.00 -16.32
CA SER A 21 -9.84 -14.57 -17.43
C SER A 21 -9.07 -14.54 -18.74
N THR A 22 -9.51 -15.28 -19.73
CA THR A 22 -8.98 -15.23 -21.09
C THR A 22 -9.34 -13.92 -21.79
N PHE A 23 -8.41 -13.36 -22.57
CA PHE A 23 -8.56 -12.01 -23.14
C PHE A 23 -9.65 -11.91 -24.21
N THR A 24 -9.65 -12.83 -25.17
CA THR A 24 -10.43 -12.67 -26.41
C THR A 24 -11.92 -12.90 -26.19
N ASP A 25 -12.30 -13.92 -25.42
CA ASP A 25 -13.67 -14.41 -25.34
C ASP A 25 -14.46 -13.93 -24.12
N MET A 26 -13.83 -13.24 -23.15
CA MET A 26 -14.47 -12.81 -21.89
C MET A 26 -14.71 -11.30 -21.79
N GLN A 27 -14.76 -10.62 -22.94
CA GLN A 27 -14.89 -9.15 -22.99
C GLN A 27 -16.22 -8.66 -22.40
N GLU A 28 -17.32 -9.38 -22.64
CA GLU A 28 -18.65 -8.98 -22.16
C GLU A 28 -18.77 -9.13 -20.63
N GLU A 29 -18.29 -10.24 -20.06
CA GLU A 29 -18.23 -10.45 -18.61
C GLU A 29 -17.42 -9.34 -17.94
N ARG A 30 -16.23 -9.04 -18.48
CA ARG A 30 -15.39 -7.96 -17.96
C ARG A 30 -16.10 -6.64 -18.03
N GLN A 31 -16.75 -6.32 -19.16
CA GLN A 31 -17.50 -5.08 -19.33
C GLN A 31 -18.57 -4.90 -18.27
N LEU A 32 -19.33 -5.96 -18.00
CA LEU A 32 -20.32 -5.96 -16.93
C LEU A 32 -19.69 -5.79 -15.55
N LEU A 33 -18.55 -6.43 -15.29
CA LEU A 33 -17.83 -6.27 -14.03
C LEU A 33 -17.41 -4.82 -13.79
N GLU A 34 -16.72 -4.19 -14.74
CA GLU A 34 -16.21 -2.81 -14.58
C GLU A 34 -17.32 -1.76 -14.55
N LEU A 35 -18.32 -1.87 -15.45
CA LEU A 35 -19.33 -0.82 -15.62
C LEU A 35 -20.49 -0.94 -14.62
N GLU A 36 -20.78 -2.15 -14.13
CA GLU A 36 -21.96 -2.39 -13.29
C GLU A 36 -21.66 -3.02 -11.93
N ILE A 37 -20.77 -4.03 -11.86
CA ILE A 37 -20.59 -4.80 -10.62
C ILE A 37 -19.64 -4.09 -9.65
N PHE A 38 -18.43 -3.73 -10.09
CA PHE A 38 -17.45 -3.06 -9.25
C PHE A 38 -17.93 -1.72 -8.69
N PRO A 39 -18.67 -0.86 -9.42
CA PRO A 39 -19.26 0.34 -8.82
C PRO A 39 -20.22 0.04 -7.66
N LYS A 40 -21.01 -1.03 -7.76
CA LYS A 40 -21.92 -1.46 -6.68
C LYS A 40 -21.15 -1.99 -5.47
N ILE A 41 -20.15 -2.85 -5.70
CA ILE A 41 -19.31 -3.38 -4.64
C ILE A 41 -18.48 -2.27 -3.97
N ARG A 42 -17.96 -1.32 -4.74
CA ARG A 42 -17.25 -0.16 -4.22
C ARG A 42 -18.13 0.67 -3.29
N ARG A 43 -19.37 0.95 -3.70
CA ARG A 43 -20.34 1.66 -2.84
C ARG A 43 -20.61 0.88 -1.55
N LEU A 44 -20.81 -0.42 -1.64
CA LEU A 44 -21.00 -1.28 -0.47
C LEU A 44 -19.78 -1.22 0.47
N CYS A 45 -18.57 -1.34 -0.06
CA CYS A 45 -17.33 -1.23 0.70
C CYS A 45 -17.15 0.16 1.34
N GLN A 46 -17.49 1.24 0.63
CA GLN A 46 -17.48 2.61 1.17
C GLN A 46 -18.42 2.75 2.36
N ASP A 47 -19.64 2.21 2.26
CA ASP A 47 -20.60 2.16 3.38
C ASP A 47 -20.07 1.31 4.56
N ARG A 48 -19.03 0.50 4.34
CA ARG A 48 -18.33 -0.30 5.36
C ARG A 48 -17.00 0.30 5.83
N ALA A 49 -16.62 1.49 5.36
CA ALA A 49 -15.29 2.08 5.51
C ALA A 49 -14.16 1.12 5.11
N VAL A 50 -14.36 0.42 3.99
CA VAL A 50 -13.41 -0.50 3.35
C VAL A 50 -12.99 0.08 2.02
N GLU A 51 -11.70 0.12 1.76
CA GLU A 51 -11.16 0.46 0.45
C GLU A 51 -11.27 -0.76 -0.47
N PHE A 52 -11.97 -0.62 -1.60
CA PHE A 52 -12.11 -1.68 -2.60
C PHE A 52 -11.25 -1.37 -3.82
N TYR A 53 -10.50 -2.35 -4.29
CA TYR A 53 -9.72 -2.27 -5.51
C TYR A 53 -9.81 -3.57 -6.29
N ALA A 54 -10.08 -3.49 -7.59
CA ALA A 54 -10.13 -4.66 -8.47
C ALA A 54 -9.09 -4.57 -9.59
N VAL A 55 -8.12 -5.48 -9.55
CA VAL A 55 -7.11 -5.66 -10.59
C VAL A 55 -7.66 -6.56 -11.68
N ASN A 56 -7.89 -5.97 -12.86
CA ASN A 56 -8.33 -6.65 -14.07
C ASN A 56 -7.40 -6.22 -15.21
N LEU A 57 -6.22 -6.85 -15.25
CA LEU A 57 -5.14 -6.43 -16.15
C LEU A 57 -5.50 -6.62 -17.61
N ALA A 58 -6.30 -7.63 -17.94
CA ALA A 58 -6.61 -7.98 -19.32
C ALA A 58 -7.63 -7.02 -19.99
N TRP A 59 -7.99 -5.91 -19.36
CA TRP A 59 -8.72 -4.82 -20.03
C TRP A 59 -7.74 -3.73 -20.48
N GLY A 60 -7.70 -3.46 -21.80
CA GLY A 60 -6.94 -2.33 -22.35
C GLY A 60 -5.46 -2.59 -22.62
N ILE A 61 -5.02 -3.87 -22.57
CA ILE A 61 -3.67 -4.27 -23.01
C ILE A 61 -3.67 -4.49 -24.53
N PRO A 62 -2.86 -3.75 -25.29
CA PRO A 62 -2.62 -4.03 -26.71
C PRO A 62 -1.97 -5.41 -26.96
N ASP A 63 -2.29 -6.08 -28.07
CA ASP A 63 -1.76 -7.41 -28.43
C ASP A 63 -0.21 -7.48 -28.54
N ASP A 64 0.46 -6.32 -28.62
CA ASP A 64 1.92 -6.18 -28.79
C ASP A 64 2.70 -6.02 -27.47
N VAL A 65 2.03 -6.02 -26.31
CA VAL A 65 2.73 -5.90 -25.02
C VAL A 65 3.68 -7.08 -24.76
N ARG A 66 4.85 -6.75 -24.21
CA ARG A 66 6.00 -7.65 -24.09
C ARG A 66 5.71 -8.81 -23.13
N LEU A 67 5.45 -9.97 -23.70
CA LEU A 67 5.23 -11.30 -23.08
C LEU A 67 5.83 -11.56 -21.67
N GLY A 68 7.09 -11.20 -21.41
CA GLY A 68 7.76 -11.47 -20.12
C GLY A 68 7.45 -10.44 -19.03
N GLU A 69 7.25 -9.18 -19.41
CA GLU A 69 6.81 -8.11 -18.49
C GLU A 69 5.36 -8.37 -18.05
N VAL A 70 4.52 -8.91 -18.95
CA VAL A 70 3.11 -9.26 -18.65
C VAL A 70 3.02 -10.36 -17.58
N ILE A 71 3.80 -11.44 -17.69
CA ILE A 71 3.75 -12.54 -16.72
C ILE A 71 4.19 -12.04 -15.33
N ASP A 72 5.28 -11.28 -15.25
CA ASP A 72 5.75 -10.71 -13.98
C ASP A 72 4.68 -9.85 -13.30
N ILE A 73 4.09 -8.90 -14.05
CA ILE A 73 3.05 -8.00 -13.56
C ILE A 73 1.82 -8.80 -13.11
N CYS A 74 1.34 -9.75 -13.90
CA CYS A 74 0.19 -10.59 -13.55
C CYS A 74 0.45 -11.37 -12.26
N LEU A 75 1.58 -12.07 -12.15
CA LEU A 75 1.86 -12.92 -10.98
C LEU A 75 2.10 -12.10 -9.71
N ARG A 76 2.74 -10.93 -9.81
CA ARG A 76 2.86 -10.01 -8.67
C ARG A 76 1.51 -9.43 -8.27
N SER A 77 0.67 -9.07 -9.24
CA SER A 77 -0.67 -8.55 -8.98
C SER A 77 -1.56 -9.58 -8.26
N VAL A 78 -1.42 -10.87 -8.57
CA VAL A 78 -2.06 -11.95 -7.81
C VAL A 78 -1.58 -11.98 -6.35
N CYS A 79 -0.27 -11.86 -6.11
CA CYS A 79 0.27 -11.76 -4.74
C CYS A 79 -0.26 -10.54 -4.00
N ASP A 80 -0.34 -9.41 -4.67
CA ASP A 80 -0.77 -8.12 -4.13
C ASP A 80 -2.26 -8.06 -3.77
N CYS A 81 -3.07 -8.85 -4.48
CA CYS A 81 -4.51 -9.00 -4.23
C CYS A 81 -4.83 -10.16 -3.29
N HIS A 82 -3.83 -10.91 -2.83
CA HIS A 82 -4.06 -11.97 -1.86
C HIS A 82 -4.77 -11.39 -0.61
N PRO A 83 -5.88 -11.98 -0.14
CA PRO A 83 -6.35 -13.32 -0.49
C PRO A 83 -7.52 -13.40 -1.49
N PHE A 84 -7.98 -12.33 -2.14
CA PHE A 84 -9.22 -12.42 -2.94
C PHE A 84 -8.95 -12.65 -4.45
N PHE A 85 -9.56 -13.71 -5.00
CA PHE A 85 -9.38 -14.10 -6.40
C PHE A 85 -10.69 -14.48 -7.08
N LEU A 86 -10.92 -13.95 -8.29
CA LEU A 86 -12.08 -14.26 -9.13
C LEU A 86 -11.63 -14.73 -10.51
N GLY A 87 -11.98 -15.95 -10.90
CA GLY A 87 -11.62 -16.53 -12.19
C GLY A 87 -12.82 -16.72 -13.11
N PHE A 88 -12.74 -16.30 -14.37
CA PHE A 88 -13.69 -16.67 -15.41
C PHE A 88 -12.99 -17.48 -16.50
N ILE A 89 -13.54 -18.65 -16.81
CA ILE A 89 -13.08 -19.54 -17.87
C ILE A 89 -14.21 -19.87 -18.85
N GLY A 90 -13.85 -20.18 -20.09
CA GLY A 90 -14.77 -20.45 -21.18
C GLY A 90 -14.30 -21.62 -22.02
N GLN A 91 -14.40 -21.49 -23.34
CA GLN A 91 -13.97 -22.54 -24.27
C GLN A 91 -12.61 -22.22 -24.92
N ARG A 92 -11.89 -21.22 -24.40
CA ARG A 92 -10.50 -20.90 -24.76
C ARG A 92 -9.55 -21.12 -23.61
N TYR A 93 -8.32 -21.55 -23.92
CA TYR A 93 -7.23 -21.62 -22.94
C TYR A 93 -6.41 -20.32 -22.90
N GLY A 94 -6.31 -19.63 -24.03
CA GLY A 94 -5.46 -18.46 -24.22
C GLY A 94 -4.08 -18.81 -24.78
N ARG A 95 -3.28 -17.79 -25.07
CA ARG A 95 -1.97 -17.95 -25.72
C ARG A 95 -0.99 -18.71 -24.83
N ILE A 96 -0.57 -19.88 -25.30
CA ILE A 96 0.42 -20.72 -24.63
C ILE A 96 1.79 -20.05 -24.65
N GLN A 97 2.40 -20.00 -23.46
CA GLN A 97 3.80 -19.65 -23.25
C GLN A 97 4.60 -20.94 -23.27
N ASP A 98 5.57 -21.06 -24.19
CA ASP A 98 6.36 -22.28 -24.33
C ASP A 98 7.86 -21.98 -24.25
N ARG A 99 8.53 -22.56 -23.25
CA ARG A 99 9.98 -22.41 -23.03
C ARG A 99 10.82 -23.08 -24.13
N ARG A 100 10.22 -23.90 -25.00
CA ARG A 100 10.89 -24.41 -26.22
C ARG A 100 11.14 -23.31 -27.24
N GLU A 101 10.42 -22.20 -27.17
CA GLU A 101 10.65 -21.02 -28.01
C GLU A 101 11.77 -20.16 -27.43
N GLU A 102 12.81 -19.89 -28.21
CA GLU A 102 14.02 -19.17 -27.75
C GLU A 102 13.70 -17.80 -27.11
N LYS A 103 12.77 -17.05 -27.70
CA LYS A 103 12.36 -15.73 -27.18
C LYS A 103 11.64 -15.81 -25.84
N THR A 104 10.88 -16.89 -25.62
CA THR A 104 10.11 -17.12 -24.39
C THR A 104 11.04 -17.69 -23.32
N ALA A 105 11.93 -18.62 -23.68
CA ALA A 105 12.95 -19.20 -22.81
C ALA A 105 13.79 -18.14 -22.11
N LYS A 106 14.39 -17.26 -22.90
CA LYS A 106 15.23 -16.18 -22.37
C LYS A 106 14.48 -15.29 -21.37
N LYS A 107 13.24 -14.90 -21.70
CA LYS A 107 12.44 -14.03 -20.83
C LYS A 107 12.05 -14.71 -19.52
N ILE A 108 11.67 -15.99 -19.56
CA ILE A 108 11.34 -16.75 -18.35
C ILE A 108 12.58 -16.98 -17.50
N ASP A 109 13.73 -17.28 -18.12
CA ASP A 109 14.99 -17.46 -17.41
C ASP A 109 15.43 -16.16 -16.72
N ASP A 110 15.40 -15.03 -17.45
CA ASP A 110 15.65 -13.69 -16.89
C ASP A 110 14.67 -13.37 -15.74
N LEU A 111 13.39 -13.73 -15.88
CA LEU A 111 12.36 -13.51 -14.85
C LEU A 111 12.66 -14.32 -13.58
N VAL A 112 12.99 -15.60 -13.72
CA VAL A 112 13.26 -16.52 -12.61
C VAL A 112 14.58 -16.19 -11.92
N GLU A 113 15.58 -15.69 -12.65
CA GLU A 113 16.82 -15.18 -12.08
C GLU A 113 16.56 -13.98 -11.16
N ASN A 114 15.71 -13.05 -11.61
CA ASN A 114 15.31 -11.88 -10.82
C ASN A 114 14.32 -12.21 -9.68
N HIS A 115 13.50 -13.26 -9.86
CA HIS A 115 12.47 -13.68 -8.90
C HIS A 115 12.56 -15.18 -8.61
N PRO A 116 13.46 -15.60 -7.70
CA PRO A 116 13.66 -17.02 -7.39
C PRO A 116 12.41 -17.74 -6.87
N ASN A 117 11.43 -17.01 -6.33
CA ASN A 117 10.13 -17.54 -5.93
C ASN A 117 9.26 -18.01 -7.12
N LEU A 118 9.60 -17.61 -8.35
CA LEU A 118 8.91 -18.01 -9.58
C LEU A 118 9.58 -19.21 -10.29
N LYS A 119 10.56 -19.88 -9.65
CA LYS A 119 11.23 -21.07 -10.22
C LYS A 119 10.28 -22.17 -10.68
N TRP A 120 9.09 -22.28 -10.08
CA TRP A 120 8.06 -23.24 -10.48
C TRP A 120 7.61 -23.08 -11.94
N LEU A 121 7.78 -21.90 -12.54
CA LEU A 121 7.48 -21.65 -13.96
C LEU A 121 8.31 -22.56 -14.88
N LEU A 122 9.54 -22.86 -14.50
CA LEU A 122 10.45 -23.70 -15.31
C LEU A 122 9.93 -25.14 -15.46
N GLU A 123 9.18 -25.62 -14.47
CA GLU A 123 8.62 -26.98 -14.44
C GLU A 123 7.18 -27.05 -14.97
N TYR A 124 6.44 -25.94 -14.88
CA TYR A 124 5.01 -25.91 -15.19
C TYR A 124 4.70 -25.57 -16.66
N LEU A 125 5.56 -24.79 -17.33
CA LEU A 125 5.39 -24.46 -18.73
C LEU A 125 5.47 -25.71 -19.63
N PRO A 126 4.69 -25.79 -20.73
CA PRO A 126 3.93 -24.70 -21.36
C PRO A 126 2.54 -24.45 -20.75
N ALA A 127 2.14 -23.17 -20.63
CA ALA A 127 0.85 -22.76 -20.06
C ALA A 127 0.40 -21.36 -20.55
N SER A 128 -0.89 -21.04 -20.46
CA SER A 128 -1.40 -19.68 -20.74
C SER A 128 -1.22 -18.76 -19.52
N VAL A 129 -1.23 -17.44 -19.73
CA VAL A 129 -1.11 -16.47 -18.62
C VAL A 129 -2.24 -16.64 -17.60
N THR A 130 -3.47 -16.86 -18.05
CA THR A 130 -4.62 -17.14 -17.19
C THR A 130 -4.40 -18.39 -16.33
N ASP A 131 -3.86 -19.47 -16.89
CA ASP A 131 -3.51 -20.65 -16.10
C ASP A 131 -2.42 -20.32 -15.06
N LEU A 132 -1.36 -19.60 -15.47
CA LEU A 132 -0.29 -19.19 -14.56
C LEU A 132 -0.81 -18.32 -13.39
N GLU A 133 -1.76 -17.42 -13.62
CA GLU A 133 -2.42 -16.61 -12.58
C GLU A 133 -3.17 -17.49 -11.58
N ILE A 134 -3.96 -18.45 -12.07
CA ILE A 134 -4.71 -19.40 -11.26
C ILE A 134 -3.75 -20.27 -10.44
N GLN A 135 -2.70 -20.78 -11.09
CA GLN A 135 -1.66 -21.57 -10.46
C GLN A 135 -0.92 -20.83 -9.35
N GLN A 136 -0.68 -19.53 -9.52
CA GLN A 136 -0.08 -18.67 -8.50
C GLN A 136 -1.02 -18.47 -7.33
N ALA A 137 -2.30 -18.21 -7.58
CA ALA A 137 -3.32 -18.06 -6.56
C ALA A 137 -3.46 -19.32 -5.69
N VAL A 138 -3.45 -20.51 -6.33
CA VAL A 138 -3.46 -21.80 -5.63
C VAL A 138 -2.18 -22.02 -4.82
N ARG A 139 -1.00 -21.69 -5.37
CA ARG A 139 0.30 -21.84 -4.68
C ARG A 139 0.44 -20.92 -3.47
N LEU A 140 -0.19 -19.74 -3.50
CA LEU A 140 -0.27 -18.84 -2.33
C LEU A 140 -1.16 -19.40 -1.21
N GLY A 141 -1.85 -20.52 -1.44
CA GLY A 141 -2.72 -21.15 -0.44
C GLY A 141 -3.92 -20.29 -0.11
N ILE A 142 -4.48 -19.56 -1.09
CA ILE A 142 -5.71 -18.81 -0.89
C ILE A 142 -6.81 -19.77 -0.42
N GLU A 143 -7.48 -19.40 0.68
CA GLU A 143 -8.58 -20.17 1.24
C GLU A 143 -9.77 -20.23 0.27
N ARG A 144 -10.51 -21.34 0.28
CA ARG A 144 -11.57 -21.62 -0.70
C ARG A 144 -12.70 -20.58 -0.67
N ASP A 145 -13.03 -20.03 0.49
CA ASP A 145 -14.02 -18.96 0.64
C ASP A 145 -13.57 -17.62 0.03
N LYS A 146 -12.28 -17.42 -0.23
CA LYS A 146 -11.73 -16.18 -0.81
C LYS A 146 -11.42 -16.32 -2.30
N MET A 147 -11.66 -17.50 -2.88
CA MET A 147 -11.57 -17.78 -4.31
C MET A 147 -12.94 -18.14 -4.88
N GLN A 148 -13.22 -17.68 -6.10
CA GLN A 148 -14.39 -18.16 -6.84
C GLN A 148 -14.07 -18.25 -8.34
N PHE A 149 -14.49 -19.36 -8.95
CA PHE A 149 -14.33 -19.61 -10.37
C PHE A 149 -15.70 -19.76 -11.05
N TYR A 150 -15.77 -19.29 -12.29
CA TYR A 150 -16.95 -19.37 -13.12
C TYR A 150 -16.64 -19.95 -14.50
N ASP A 151 -17.39 -20.97 -14.93
CA ASP A 151 -17.25 -21.59 -16.26
C ASP A 151 -18.44 -21.25 -17.17
N ARG A 152 -18.17 -20.56 -18.28
CA ARG A 152 -19.20 -20.26 -19.27
C ARG A 152 -19.57 -21.50 -20.05
N ALA A 153 -20.83 -21.89 -19.95
CA ALA A 153 -21.38 -23.03 -20.67
C ALA A 153 -21.14 -22.89 -22.18
N GLU A 154 -20.67 -23.97 -22.81
CA GLU A 154 -20.43 -24.04 -24.25
C GLU A 154 -21.70 -23.71 -25.07
N ALA A 155 -22.88 -24.01 -24.53
CA ALA A 155 -24.17 -23.69 -25.15
C ALA A 155 -24.32 -22.20 -25.50
N TYR A 156 -23.64 -21.29 -24.78
CA TYR A 156 -23.62 -19.86 -25.10
C TYR A 156 -23.10 -19.58 -26.51
N LEU A 157 -22.11 -20.34 -26.99
CA LEU A 157 -21.48 -20.14 -28.28
C LEU A 157 -22.45 -20.38 -29.46
N HIS A 158 -23.55 -21.11 -29.24
CA HIS A 158 -24.61 -21.31 -30.23
C HIS A 158 -25.59 -20.14 -30.30
N THR A 159 -25.56 -19.23 -29.33
CA THR A 159 -26.40 -18.02 -29.30
C THR A 159 -25.72 -16.83 -29.99
N LEU A 160 -24.40 -16.93 -30.22
CA LEU A 160 -23.61 -15.88 -30.85
C LEU A 160 -23.84 -15.84 -32.36
N SER A 161 -23.97 -14.63 -32.90
CA SER A 161 -23.93 -14.43 -34.34
C SER A 161 -22.52 -14.67 -34.90
N ASP A 162 -22.44 -15.01 -36.19
CA ASP A 162 -21.17 -15.24 -36.87
C ASP A 162 -20.22 -14.03 -36.81
N GLN A 163 -20.77 -12.80 -36.86
CA GLN A 163 -20.00 -11.56 -36.80
C GLN A 163 -19.36 -11.32 -35.42
N VAL A 164 -19.94 -11.87 -34.35
CA VAL A 164 -19.41 -11.76 -33.00
C VAL A 164 -18.45 -12.90 -32.71
N ARG A 165 -18.81 -14.13 -33.10
CA ARG A 165 -18.02 -15.32 -32.78
C ARG A 165 -16.74 -15.44 -33.58
N PHE A 166 -16.73 -14.96 -34.83
CA PHE A 166 -15.61 -15.20 -35.74
C PHE A 166 -14.95 -13.92 -36.20
N ARG A 167 -13.63 -14.01 -36.43
CA ARG A 167 -12.82 -12.97 -37.06
C ARG A 167 -12.18 -13.50 -38.33
N GLU A 168 -12.30 -12.76 -39.42
CA GLU A 168 -11.58 -13.05 -40.65
C GLU A 168 -10.18 -12.44 -40.57
N LYS A 169 -9.13 -13.29 -40.67
CA LYS A 169 -7.73 -12.86 -40.67
C LYS A 169 -6.96 -13.64 -41.71
N GLU A 170 -6.35 -12.95 -42.67
CA GLU A 170 -5.53 -13.55 -43.74
C GLU A 170 -6.24 -14.66 -44.54
N GLY A 171 -7.56 -14.55 -44.72
CA GLY A 171 -8.38 -15.53 -45.44
C GLY A 171 -8.73 -16.78 -44.63
N GLN A 172 -8.45 -16.78 -43.33
CA GLN A 172 -8.88 -17.81 -42.38
C GLN A 172 -9.91 -17.24 -41.41
N ARG A 173 -10.91 -18.08 -41.11
CA ARG A 173 -11.96 -17.79 -40.14
C ARG A 173 -11.52 -18.28 -38.76
N GLU A 174 -11.15 -17.35 -37.89
CA GLU A 174 -10.73 -17.61 -36.51
C GLU A 174 -11.95 -17.62 -35.58
N ASP A 175 -12.13 -18.68 -34.77
CA ASP A 175 -13.14 -18.72 -33.70
C ASP A 175 -12.62 -17.96 -32.47
N LEU A 176 -13.29 -16.88 -32.11
CA LEU A 176 -12.90 -16.03 -30.98
C LEU A 176 -13.30 -16.61 -29.63
N PHE A 177 -14.14 -17.65 -29.57
CA PHE A 177 -14.75 -18.17 -28.34
C PHE A 177 -14.39 -19.63 -28.03
N ALA A 178 -13.97 -20.41 -29.02
CA ALA A 178 -13.53 -21.78 -28.85
C ALA A 178 -12.08 -21.98 -29.29
N GLU A 179 -11.37 -22.87 -28.60
CA GLU A 179 -10.01 -23.24 -28.94
C GLU A 179 -9.97 -24.20 -30.14
N THR A 180 -9.07 -23.93 -31.09
CA THR A 180 -8.89 -24.79 -32.28
C THR A 180 -7.55 -25.53 -32.27
N ASP A 181 -6.57 -25.05 -31.49
CA ASP A 181 -5.28 -25.72 -31.36
C ASP A 181 -5.39 -26.97 -30.45
N PRO A 182 -4.96 -28.16 -30.91
CA PRO A 182 -5.09 -29.40 -30.13
C PRO A 182 -4.40 -29.37 -28.77
N LEU A 183 -3.22 -28.73 -28.67
CA LEU A 183 -2.49 -28.64 -27.41
C LEU A 183 -3.22 -27.73 -26.42
N ALA A 184 -3.74 -26.59 -26.90
CA ALA A 184 -4.53 -25.68 -26.08
C ALA A 184 -5.88 -26.28 -25.66
N GLN A 185 -6.51 -27.12 -26.49
CA GLN A 185 -7.70 -27.89 -26.11
C GLN A 185 -7.40 -28.88 -24.97
N GLU A 186 -6.32 -29.64 -25.09
CA GLU A 186 -5.87 -30.56 -24.04
C GLU A 186 -5.60 -29.82 -22.72
N LYS A 187 -4.86 -28.71 -22.80
CA LYS A 187 -4.55 -27.87 -21.64
C LYS A 187 -5.79 -27.25 -21.00
N LEU A 188 -6.75 -26.79 -21.79
CA LEU A 188 -8.03 -26.29 -21.28
C LEU A 188 -8.78 -27.38 -20.51
N GLN A 189 -8.83 -28.60 -21.06
CA GLN A 189 -9.50 -29.72 -20.41
C GLN A 189 -8.82 -30.05 -19.08
N GLN A 190 -7.48 -30.08 -19.04
CA GLN A 190 -6.71 -30.28 -17.80
C GLN A 190 -7.00 -29.17 -16.77
N LEU A 191 -7.01 -27.91 -17.18
CA LEU A 191 -7.33 -26.78 -16.31
C LEU A 191 -8.75 -26.90 -15.73
N LYS A 192 -9.76 -27.19 -16.56
CA LYS A 192 -11.14 -27.38 -16.10
C LYS A 192 -11.27 -28.54 -15.09
N GLN A 193 -10.54 -29.63 -15.31
CA GLN A 193 -10.50 -30.75 -14.35
C GLN A 193 -9.88 -30.35 -13.02
N GLN A 194 -8.83 -29.52 -13.02
CA GLN A 194 -8.24 -28.98 -11.80
C GLN A 194 -9.22 -28.05 -11.07
N LEU A 195 -9.88 -27.15 -11.80
CA LEU A 195 -10.84 -26.20 -11.25
C LEU A 195 -12.09 -26.88 -10.67
N ALA A 196 -12.46 -28.06 -11.15
CA ALA A 196 -13.57 -28.83 -10.59
C ALA A 196 -13.35 -29.22 -9.10
N GLN A 197 -12.12 -29.14 -8.60
CA GLN A 197 -11.81 -29.36 -7.17
C GLN A 197 -11.88 -28.08 -6.33
N LEU A 198 -12.08 -26.92 -6.98
CA LEU A 198 -12.20 -25.60 -6.38
C LEU A 198 -13.68 -25.13 -6.45
N PRO A 199 -14.03 -23.97 -5.86
CA PRO A 199 -15.36 -23.38 -5.98
C PRO A 199 -15.65 -22.95 -7.43
N LEU A 200 -16.05 -23.89 -8.27
CA LEU A 200 -16.38 -23.67 -9.67
C LEU A 200 -17.90 -23.70 -9.86
N GLN A 201 -18.43 -22.67 -10.51
CA GLN A 201 -19.86 -22.58 -10.84
C GLN A 201 -20.04 -22.29 -12.33
N SER A 202 -20.90 -23.05 -13.00
CA SER A 202 -21.21 -22.80 -14.41
C SER A 202 -22.29 -21.74 -14.59
N TYR A 203 -22.22 -20.98 -15.68
CA TYR A 203 -23.22 -19.98 -16.07
C TYR A 203 -23.47 -19.99 -17.58
N SER A 204 -24.66 -19.54 -18.00
CA SER A 204 -25.14 -19.67 -19.38
C SER A 204 -24.97 -18.40 -20.22
N THR A 205 -24.92 -17.23 -19.59
CA THR A 205 -24.77 -15.94 -20.28
C THR A 205 -23.85 -15.01 -19.49
N PRO A 206 -23.11 -14.10 -20.14
CA PRO A 206 -22.24 -13.13 -19.46
C PRO A 206 -22.97 -12.35 -18.36
N ARG A 207 -24.24 -11.99 -18.58
CA ARG A 207 -25.11 -11.35 -17.58
C ARG A 207 -25.32 -12.20 -16.34
N GLN A 208 -25.56 -13.50 -16.50
CA GLN A 208 -25.67 -14.43 -15.38
C GLN A 208 -24.33 -14.55 -14.63
N GLY A 209 -23.21 -14.64 -15.35
CA GLY A 209 -21.87 -14.67 -14.75
C GLY A 209 -21.57 -13.43 -13.90
N ALA A 210 -21.89 -12.24 -14.43
CA ALA A 210 -21.74 -10.99 -13.69
C ALA A 210 -22.64 -10.90 -12.45
N GLN A 211 -23.88 -11.42 -12.52
CA GLN A 211 -24.79 -11.48 -11.38
C GLN A 211 -24.27 -12.42 -10.28
N LEU A 212 -23.75 -13.59 -10.66
CA LEU A 212 -23.13 -14.51 -9.71
C LEU A 212 -21.90 -13.89 -9.03
N ALA A 213 -21.08 -13.16 -9.78
CA ALA A 213 -19.95 -12.43 -9.22
C ALA A 213 -20.39 -11.34 -8.25
N LEU A 214 -21.45 -10.59 -8.55
CA LEU A 214 -22.02 -9.61 -7.63
C LEU A 214 -22.47 -10.26 -6.32
N GLU A 215 -23.18 -11.40 -6.40
CA GLU A 215 -23.64 -12.15 -5.23
C GLU A 215 -22.47 -12.64 -4.38
N ARG A 216 -21.43 -13.23 -5.00
CA ARG A 216 -20.25 -13.70 -4.27
C ARG A 216 -19.49 -12.54 -3.63
N LEU A 217 -19.23 -11.47 -4.36
CA LEU A 217 -18.49 -10.31 -3.84
C LEU A 217 -19.27 -9.61 -2.73
N THR A 218 -20.60 -9.53 -2.83
CA THR A 218 -21.45 -9.00 -1.75
C THR A 218 -21.32 -9.88 -0.51
N ALA A 219 -21.40 -11.21 -0.66
CA ALA A 219 -21.22 -12.14 0.46
C ALA A 219 -19.83 -12.02 1.11
N VAL A 220 -18.77 -11.83 0.32
CA VAL A 220 -17.41 -11.57 0.83
C VAL A 220 -17.40 -10.27 1.65
N VAL A 221 -18.02 -9.19 1.16
CA VAL A 221 -18.06 -7.93 1.93
C VAL A 221 -18.84 -8.10 3.22
N ASP A 222 -19.99 -8.77 3.21
CA ASP A 222 -20.79 -8.97 4.42
C ASP A 222 -20.12 -9.93 5.43
N GLU A 223 -19.40 -10.95 4.96
CA GLU A 223 -18.68 -11.91 5.79
C GLU A 223 -17.44 -11.30 6.46
N PHE A 224 -16.60 -10.61 5.69
CA PHE A 224 -15.33 -10.07 6.18
C PHE A 224 -15.44 -8.64 6.73
N PHE A 225 -16.48 -7.90 6.33
CA PHE A 225 -16.71 -6.51 6.71
C PHE A 225 -18.19 -6.23 7.04
N PRO A 226 -18.78 -6.93 8.04
CA PRO A 226 -20.19 -6.79 8.38
C PRO A 226 -20.54 -5.36 8.84
N VAL A 227 -21.82 -4.97 8.74
CA VAL A 227 -22.33 -3.63 9.10
C VAL A 227 -21.95 -3.27 10.55
N GLU A 228 -22.00 -4.23 11.45
CA GLU A 228 -21.70 -4.07 12.87
C GLU A 228 -20.20 -3.82 13.11
N SER A 229 -19.35 -4.13 12.14
CA SER A 229 -17.90 -3.90 12.22
C SER A 229 -17.47 -2.56 11.63
N VAL A 230 -18.41 -1.72 11.16
CA VAL A 230 -18.06 -0.43 10.58
C VAL A 230 -17.42 0.45 11.65
N PRO A 231 -16.17 0.90 11.45
CA PRO A 231 -15.47 1.70 12.42
C PRO A 231 -16.16 3.05 12.61
N ASP A 232 -16.33 3.45 13.87
CA ASP A 232 -16.71 4.82 14.20
C ASP A 232 -15.61 5.82 13.78
N ALA A 233 -15.91 7.11 13.86
CA ALA A 233 -14.98 8.16 13.44
C ALA A 233 -13.62 8.08 14.18
N LEU A 234 -13.62 7.67 15.45
CA LEU A 234 -12.42 7.53 16.25
C LEU A 234 -11.53 6.38 15.74
N LEU A 235 -12.13 5.22 15.50
CA LEU A 235 -11.44 4.04 14.98
C LEU A 235 -10.95 4.27 13.54
N GLN A 236 -11.69 5.01 12.72
CA GLN A 236 -11.22 5.45 11.39
C GLN A 236 -9.96 6.33 11.51
N GLN A 237 -9.94 7.32 12.41
CA GLN A 237 -8.73 8.11 12.66
C GLN A 237 -7.57 7.22 13.11
N ARG A 238 -7.82 6.27 14.01
CA ARG A 238 -6.79 5.30 14.45
C ARG A 238 -6.21 4.53 13.26
N PHE A 239 -7.02 4.10 12.30
CA PHE A 239 -6.54 3.43 11.08
C PHE A 239 -5.63 4.32 10.23
N PHE A 240 -5.95 5.60 10.04
CA PHE A 240 -5.07 6.54 9.31
C PHE A 240 -3.69 6.65 9.96
N HIS A 241 -3.65 6.85 11.29
CA HIS A 241 -2.39 6.96 12.03
C HIS A 241 -1.58 5.65 12.01
N ASN A 242 -2.25 4.51 12.16
CA ASN A 242 -1.59 3.19 12.15
C ASN A 242 -1.06 2.83 10.75
N ALA A 243 -1.80 3.15 9.68
CA ALA A 243 -1.33 2.97 8.31
C ALA A 243 -0.13 3.88 8.00
N PHE A 244 -0.19 5.14 8.45
CA PHE A 244 0.93 6.07 8.34
C PHE A 244 2.16 5.51 9.05
N ALA A 245 2.06 5.09 10.32
CA ALA A 245 3.15 4.45 11.05
C ALA A 245 3.70 3.21 10.34
N ALA A 246 2.83 2.28 9.92
CA ALA A 246 3.22 1.03 9.26
C ALA A 246 4.09 1.28 8.01
N SER A 247 3.72 2.26 7.18
CA SER A 247 4.49 2.59 5.97
C SER A 247 5.90 3.15 6.24
N ARG A 248 6.19 3.60 7.49
CA ARG A 248 7.51 4.07 7.93
C ARG A 248 8.29 3.03 8.75
N ARG A 249 7.70 1.86 9.03
CA ARG A 249 8.35 0.74 9.72
C ARG A 249 8.95 -0.32 8.79
N GLY A 250 8.56 -0.34 7.51
CA GLY A 250 8.97 -1.40 6.57
C GLY A 250 10.49 -1.54 6.36
N ILE A 251 11.18 -0.43 6.09
CA ILE A 251 12.64 -0.40 5.90
C ILE A 251 13.21 0.68 6.81
N TYR A 252 13.64 0.25 8.00
CA TYR A 252 14.19 1.11 9.03
C TYR A 252 15.52 0.55 9.55
N LEU A 253 16.53 1.40 9.68
CA LEU A 253 17.77 1.07 10.37
C LEU A 253 17.69 1.63 11.79
N GLN A 254 17.70 0.73 12.76
CA GLN A 254 17.59 1.08 14.15
C GLN A 254 18.85 1.77 14.65
N SER A 255 18.65 2.73 15.55
CA SER A 255 19.71 3.40 16.30
C SER A 255 19.49 3.09 17.78
N ASP A 256 20.29 2.18 18.32
CA ASP A 256 20.14 1.76 19.73
C ASP A 256 20.32 2.92 20.70
N ALA A 257 21.16 3.90 20.34
CA ALA A 257 21.35 5.12 21.12
C ALA A 257 20.06 5.97 21.17
N ASP A 258 19.37 6.15 20.04
CA ASP A 258 18.12 6.92 20.00
C ASP A 258 17.00 6.19 20.75
N PHE A 259 16.92 4.86 20.61
CA PHE A 259 15.98 4.03 21.36
C PHE A 259 16.22 4.08 22.87
N ALA A 260 17.49 4.01 23.28
CA ALA A 260 17.88 4.14 24.68
C ALA A 260 17.47 5.50 25.24
N GLN A 261 17.74 6.60 24.54
CA GLN A 261 17.37 7.94 24.97
C GLN A 261 15.85 8.12 25.14
N LEU A 262 15.05 7.60 24.21
CA LEU A 262 13.58 7.60 24.32
C LEU A 262 13.11 6.79 25.54
N THR A 263 13.71 5.61 25.75
CA THR A 263 13.37 4.70 26.85
C THR A 263 13.75 5.28 28.21
N GLU A 264 14.95 5.84 28.33
CA GLU A 264 15.45 6.53 29.52
C GLU A 264 14.56 7.74 29.87
N PHE A 265 14.15 8.53 28.86
CA PHE A 265 13.22 9.64 29.07
C PHE A 265 11.88 9.17 29.65
N VAL A 266 11.30 8.09 29.11
CA VAL A 266 10.03 7.56 29.62
C VAL A 266 10.18 7.03 31.05
N ALA A 267 11.33 6.43 31.37
CA ALA A 267 11.65 5.93 32.70
C ALA A 267 11.97 7.02 33.74
N ALA A 268 12.33 8.22 33.31
CA ALA A 268 12.70 9.33 34.20
C ALA A 268 11.58 9.73 35.18
N GLU A 269 11.98 10.31 36.31
CA GLU A 269 11.07 10.88 37.31
C GLU A 269 10.59 12.28 36.88
N ASN A 270 9.28 12.48 36.85
CA ASN A 270 8.60 13.75 36.51
C ASN A 270 9.05 14.47 35.21
N PRO A 271 9.35 13.78 34.10
CA PRO A 271 9.73 14.45 32.87
C PRO A 271 8.55 15.24 32.28
N GLN A 272 8.82 16.47 31.85
CA GLN A 272 7.81 17.33 31.22
C GLN A 272 7.58 16.92 29.76
N GLY A 273 8.61 16.97 28.92
CA GLY A 273 8.52 16.54 27.53
C GLY A 273 9.88 16.33 26.89
N LEU A 274 9.92 15.63 25.75
CA LEU A 274 11.12 15.38 24.96
C LEU A 274 10.90 15.86 23.54
N ILE A 275 11.88 16.61 23.01
CA ILE A 275 11.85 17.12 21.64
C ILE A 275 12.70 16.22 20.75
N ILE A 276 12.11 15.67 19.69
CA ILE A 276 12.81 14.97 18.62
C ILE A 276 12.97 15.93 17.44
N THR A 277 14.21 16.21 17.09
CA THR A 277 14.58 17.14 16.01
C THR A 277 15.45 16.45 14.99
N GLY A 278 15.73 17.14 13.89
CA GLY A 278 16.51 16.63 12.77
C GLY A 278 15.94 17.15 11.46
N GLU A 279 16.71 17.05 10.40
CA GLU A 279 16.32 17.55 9.08
C GLU A 279 15.06 16.84 8.54
N SER A 280 14.40 17.47 7.57
CA SER A 280 13.31 16.81 6.85
C SER A 280 13.83 15.55 6.15
N GLY A 281 13.12 14.43 6.28
CA GLY A 281 13.56 13.14 5.72
C GLY A 281 14.61 12.38 6.54
N ALA A 282 15.14 12.94 7.65
CA ALA A 282 16.12 12.26 8.51
C ALA A 282 15.60 10.98 9.22
N GLY A 283 14.29 10.74 9.22
CA GLY A 283 13.69 9.53 9.79
C GLY A 283 13.05 9.68 11.17
N LYS A 284 12.76 10.90 11.65
CA LYS A 284 12.08 11.17 12.95
C LYS A 284 10.80 10.35 13.14
N THR A 285 9.89 10.39 12.16
CA THR A 285 8.64 9.61 12.16
C THR A 285 8.91 8.10 12.22
N ALA A 286 9.92 7.62 11.50
CA ALA A 286 10.29 6.21 11.50
C ALA A 286 10.86 5.77 12.85
N LEU A 287 11.74 6.58 13.47
CA LEU A 287 12.22 6.37 14.84
C LEU A 287 11.05 6.23 15.81
N LEU A 288 10.15 7.21 15.84
CA LEU A 288 9.01 7.23 16.76
C LEU A 288 8.07 6.04 16.54
N ALA A 289 7.75 5.71 15.30
CA ALA A 289 6.86 4.60 14.98
C ALA A 289 7.44 3.23 15.35
N ASN A 290 8.74 3.00 15.08
CA ASN A 290 9.39 1.73 15.42
C ASN A 290 9.59 1.60 16.94
N TRP A 291 10.09 2.65 17.60
CA TRP A 291 10.29 2.65 19.04
C TRP A 291 8.97 2.45 19.80
N ALA A 292 7.89 3.13 19.41
CA ALA A 292 6.61 3.02 20.11
C ALA A 292 6.04 1.58 20.09
N VAL A 293 6.12 0.90 18.94
CA VAL A 293 5.67 -0.48 18.81
C VAL A 293 6.52 -1.44 19.63
N GLU A 294 7.85 -1.25 19.62
CA GLU A 294 8.75 -2.06 20.43
C GLU A 294 8.54 -1.82 21.93
N TYR A 295 8.43 -0.56 22.34
CA TYR A 295 8.19 -0.18 23.73
C TYR A 295 6.86 -0.74 24.25
N GLU A 296 5.77 -0.64 23.48
CA GLU A 296 4.45 -1.22 23.83
C GLU A 296 4.55 -2.73 24.04
N SER A 297 5.33 -3.43 23.20
CA SER A 297 5.51 -4.88 23.31
C SER A 297 6.24 -5.30 24.59
N GLN A 298 7.10 -4.44 25.12
CA GLN A 298 7.87 -4.66 26.34
C GLN A 298 7.14 -4.13 27.60
N HIS A 299 6.26 -3.15 27.44
CA HIS A 299 5.55 -2.45 28.51
C HIS A 299 4.03 -2.42 28.26
N PRO A 300 3.34 -3.58 28.34
CA PRO A 300 1.91 -3.68 28.00
C PRO A 300 0.97 -2.92 28.97
N ASP A 301 1.50 -2.48 30.11
CA ASP A 301 0.84 -1.63 31.11
C ASP A 301 0.91 -0.13 30.78
N THR A 302 1.69 0.25 29.77
CA THR A 302 1.82 1.64 29.34
C THR A 302 0.92 1.91 28.14
N PHE A 303 -0.01 2.87 28.29
CA PHE A 303 -0.83 3.31 27.18
C PHE A 303 -0.05 4.25 26.27
N ILE A 304 0.06 3.93 24.98
CA ILE A 304 0.69 4.81 23.99
C ILE A 304 -0.38 5.42 23.07
N PHE A 305 -0.47 6.74 23.09
CA PHE A 305 -1.20 7.52 22.10
C PHE A 305 -0.21 8.16 21.15
N TRP A 306 -0.36 7.91 19.85
CA TRP A 306 0.45 8.57 18.82
C TRP A 306 -0.40 9.37 17.84
N HIS A 307 0.05 10.57 17.47
CA HIS A 307 -0.61 11.43 16.50
C HIS A 307 0.40 11.95 15.50
N PHE A 308 0.34 11.40 14.29
CA PHE A 308 1.15 11.83 13.16
C PHE A 308 0.43 12.91 12.37
N ILE A 309 0.98 14.13 12.35
CA ILE A 309 0.43 15.21 11.53
C ILE A 309 0.77 14.92 10.06
N GLY A 310 -0.24 15.01 9.19
CA GLY A 310 -0.18 14.59 7.80
C GLY A 310 -0.63 13.14 7.55
N SER A 311 -1.10 12.40 8.56
CA SER A 311 -1.61 11.04 8.38
C SER A 311 -3.08 10.96 7.96
N SER A 312 -3.86 11.99 8.27
CA SER A 312 -5.25 12.14 7.83
C SER A 312 -5.51 13.59 7.39
N PRO A 313 -6.56 13.85 6.60
CA PRO A 313 -6.87 15.18 6.05
C PRO A 313 -6.95 16.31 7.08
N ASN A 314 -7.49 16.00 8.27
CA ASN A 314 -7.67 16.99 9.32
C ASN A 314 -6.66 16.82 10.47
N SER A 315 -5.64 15.96 10.32
CA SER A 315 -4.66 15.68 11.38
C SER A 315 -3.83 16.90 11.83
N ALA A 316 -3.79 17.97 11.03
CA ALA A 316 -3.17 19.26 11.36
C ALA A 316 -4.07 20.19 12.20
N ALA A 317 -5.36 19.86 12.35
CA ALA A 317 -6.29 20.61 13.18
C ALA A 317 -6.14 20.18 14.65
N VAL A 318 -5.85 21.13 15.53
CA VAL A 318 -5.72 20.87 16.98
C VAL A 318 -7.03 20.31 17.57
N GLN A 319 -8.18 20.79 17.10
CA GLN A 319 -9.49 20.29 17.53
C GLN A 319 -9.60 18.77 17.32
N GLU A 320 -9.20 18.28 16.15
CA GLU A 320 -9.28 16.86 15.79
C GLU A 320 -8.27 16.03 16.59
N LEU A 321 -7.05 16.55 16.80
CA LEU A 321 -6.06 15.94 17.67
C LEU A 321 -6.61 15.75 19.09
N LEU A 322 -7.21 16.79 19.66
CA LEU A 322 -7.74 16.76 21.02
C LEU A 322 -8.98 15.86 21.13
N GLN A 323 -9.92 15.96 20.18
CA GLN A 323 -11.08 15.07 20.14
C GLN A 323 -10.66 13.61 20.05
N ARG A 324 -9.64 13.30 19.24
CA ARG A 324 -9.07 11.96 19.15
C ARG A 324 -8.40 11.54 20.45
N LEU A 325 -7.53 12.37 21.03
CA LEU A 325 -6.89 12.09 22.32
C LEU A 325 -7.94 11.75 23.39
N TYR A 326 -9.00 12.55 23.49
CA TYR A 326 -10.09 12.35 24.45
C TYR A 326 -10.92 11.10 24.15
N GLY A 327 -11.24 10.83 22.89
CA GLY A 327 -11.93 9.61 22.49
C GLY A 327 -11.12 8.35 22.82
N GLU A 328 -9.81 8.39 22.55
CA GLU A 328 -8.88 7.31 22.87
C GLU A 328 -8.78 7.09 24.39
N LEU A 329 -8.68 8.16 25.18
CA LEU A 329 -8.68 8.09 26.65
C LEU A 329 -9.98 7.50 27.20
N LYS A 330 -11.14 7.91 26.68
CA LYS A 330 -12.42 7.31 27.07
C LYS A 330 -12.50 5.82 26.73
N THR A 331 -12.01 5.43 25.56
CA THR A 331 -12.01 4.04 25.10
C THR A 331 -11.10 3.18 25.98
N GLN A 332 -9.92 3.70 26.31
CA GLN A 332 -8.93 3.00 27.11
C GLN A 332 -9.27 2.97 28.60
N PHE A 333 -9.86 4.05 29.12
CA PHE A 333 -10.12 4.27 30.54
C PHE A 333 -11.58 4.63 30.83
N PRO A 334 -12.56 3.77 30.47
CA PRO A 334 -13.97 4.12 30.52
C PRO A 334 -14.44 4.53 31.93
N LEU A 335 -13.87 3.94 32.99
CA LEU A 335 -14.21 4.28 34.37
C LEU A 335 -13.68 5.66 34.80
N ALA A 336 -12.49 6.04 34.37
CA ALA A 336 -11.88 7.32 34.74
C ALA A 336 -12.55 8.51 34.03
N PHE A 337 -13.09 8.28 32.83
CA PHE A 337 -13.66 9.32 31.96
C PHE A 337 -15.19 9.20 31.77
N ALA A 338 -15.88 8.38 32.59
CA ALA A 338 -17.30 8.08 32.43
C ALA A 338 -18.22 9.31 32.45
N GLN A 339 -17.88 10.32 33.27
CA GLN A 339 -18.66 11.55 33.44
C GLN A 339 -18.15 12.74 32.62
N GLN A 340 -17.03 12.59 31.93
CA GLN A 340 -16.47 13.68 31.13
C GLN A 340 -17.14 13.72 29.78
N GLU A 341 -17.46 14.91 29.25
CA GLU A 341 -18.02 15.07 27.91
C GLU A 341 -16.97 15.62 26.94
N ILE A 342 -17.01 15.19 25.68
CA ILE A 342 -16.16 15.72 24.61
C ILE A 342 -17.04 16.65 23.78
N ALA A 343 -17.20 17.88 24.23
CA ALA A 343 -18.07 18.86 23.60
C ALA A 343 -17.46 20.26 23.69
N GLY A 344 -17.87 21.13 22.77
CA GLY A 344 -17.42 22.51 22.68
C GLY A 344 -16.52 22.78 21.48
N ASP A 345 -16.10 24.04 21.39
CA ASP A 345 -15.15 24.53 20.39
C ASP A 345 -13.70 24.17 20.74
N VAL A 346 -12.78 24.51 19.85
CA VAL A 346 -11.34 24.24 20.06
C VAL A 346 -10.80 24.87 21.34
N GLU A 347 -11.29 26.04 21.74
CA GLU A 347 -10.83 26.70 22.98
C GLU A 347 -11.28 25.94 24.23
N THR A 348 -12.51 25.44 24.23
CA THR A 348 -13.05 24.59 25.30
C THR A 348 -12.23 23.32 25.44
N LEU A 349 -11.96 22.64 24.31
CA LEU A 349 -11.10 21.45 24.29
C LEU A 349 -9.71 21.77 24.83
N ILE A 350 -9.07 22.86 24.41
CA ILE A 350 -7.75 23.26 24.91
C ILE A 350 -7.75 23.43 26.44
N ARG A 351 -8.78 24.07 27.01
CA ARG A 351 -8.88 24.28 28.47
C ARG A 351 -9.01 22.99 29.26
N MET A 352 -9.56 21.94 28.66
CA MET A 352 -9.77 20.64 29.29
C MET A 352 -8.49 19.79 29.35
N VAL A 353 -7.48 20.07 28.52
CA VAL A 353 -6.26 19.25 28.40
C VAL A 353 -5.59 18.95 29.76
N PRO A 354 -5.33 19.92 30.65
CA PRO A 354 -4.64 19.64 31.92
C PRO A 354 -5.41 18.66 32.81
N GLU A 355 -6.73 18.83 32.93
CA GLU A 355 -7.59 17.98 33.76
C GLU A 355 -7.67 16.55 33.20
N TRP A 356 -7.81 16.42 31.88
CA TRP A 356 -7.86 15.12 31.22
C TRP A 356 -6.55 14.34 31.39
N LEU A 357 -5.40 14.99 31.18
CA LEU A 357 -4.10 14.36 31.38
C LEU A 357 -3.87 13.99 32.86
N ALA A 358 -4.36 14.80 33.80
CA ALA A 358 -4.23 14.52 35.23
C ALA A 358 -5.11 13.34 35.69
N SER A 359 -6.20 13.08 34.97
CA SER A 359 -7.16 12.01 35.26
C SER A 359 -6.71 10.62 34.77
N VAL A 360 -5.61 10.54 34.03
CA VAL A 360 -5.09 9.26 33.51
C VAL A 360 -4.66 8.34 34.68
N PRO A 361 -5.21 7.11 34.77
CA PRO A 361 -4.99 6.26 35.94
C PRO A 361 -3.62 5.57 35.93
N GLU A 362 -3.08 5.26 34.76
CA GLU A 362 -1.83 4.52 34.56
C GLU A 362 -0.78 5.34 33.78
N ARG A 363 0.38 4.74 33.50
CA ARG A 363 1.42 5.42 32.72
C ARG A 363 0.96 5.59 31.27
N MET A 364 1.16 6.78 30.74
CA MET A 364 0.82 7.11 29.36
C MET A 364 1.97 7.79 28.64
N VAL A 365 2.23 7.38 27.40
CA VAL A 365 3.11 8.09 26.47
C VAL A 365 2.25 8.74 25.37
N VAL A 366 2.40 10.04 25.18
CA VAL A 366 1.81 10.83 24.11
C VAL A 366 2.92 11.14 23.11
N ILE A 367 2.75 10.72 21.87
CA ILE A 367 3.67 11.01 20.76
C ILE A 367 2.96 11.93 19.78
N ILE A 368 3.53 13.09 19.47
CA ILE A 368 3.00 14.00 18.44
C ILE A 368 4.10 14.28 17.42
N ASP A 369 3.96 13.72 16.23
CA ASP A 369 4.96 13.81 15.18
C ASP A 369 4.61 14.90 14.17
N GLY A 370 5.58 15.78 13.87
CA GLY A 370 5.49 16.79 12.82
C GLY A 370 4.79 18.09 13.24
N LEU A 371 5.05 18.62 14.44
CA LEU A 371 4.41 19.84 14.96
C LEU A 371 4.52 21.06 14.02
N ASN A 372 5.58 21.12 13.21
CA ASN A 372 5.77 22.14 12.18
C ASN A 372 4.73 22.10 11.05
N GLN A 373 3.93 21.03 10.96
CA GLN A 373 2.89 20.84 9.95
C GLN A 373 1.48 21.18 10.48
N LEU A 374 1.36 21.60 11.74
CA LEU A 374 0.12 22.21 12.22
C LEU A 374 -0.20 23.47 11.42
N PHE A 375 -1.48 23.83 11.34
CA PHE A 375 -1.87 25.15 10.83
C PHE A 375 -1.13 26.25 11.58
N GLU A 376 -0.70 27.30 10.86
CA GLU A 376 0.19 28.35 11.38
C GLU A 376 -0.28 28.94 12.72
N ALA A 377 -1.60 29.16 12.87
CA ALA A 377 -2.21 29.67 14.10
C ALA A 377 -1.88 28.83 15.37
N ASN A 378 -1.60 27.53 15.20
CA ASN A 378 -1.38 26.58 16.28
C ASN A 378 0.10 26.25 16.52
N GLN A 379 1.02 26.74 15.69
CA GLN A 379 2.45 26.44 15.81
C GLN A 379 3.13 27.13 17.01
N ARG A 380 2.45 28.10 17.65
CA ARG A 380 2.87 28.69 18.93
C ARG A 380 2.56 27.81 20.15
N LEU A 381 1.93 26.65 19.94
CA LEU A 381 1.69 25.62 20.95
C LEU A 381 0.93 26.11 22.20
N ALA A 382 0.06 27.11 22.06
CA ALA A 382 -0.79 27.59 23.15
C ALA A 382 -1.76 26.52 23.66
N TRP A 383 -2.11 25.56 22.80
CA TRP A 383 -2.93 24.39 23.13
C TRP A 383 -2.20 23.35 23.97
N LEU A 384 -0.86 23.38 24.01
CA LEU A 384 -0.06 22.41 24.73
C LEU A 384 0.16 22.89 26.18
N PRO A 385 -0.25 22.11 27.19
CA PRO A 385 -0.19 22.55 28.59
C PRO A 385 1.25 22.82 29.04
N ALA A 386 1.42 23.77 29.96
CA ALA A 386 2.74 24.15 30.49
C ALA A 386 3.32 23.09 31.45
N PHE A 387 2.45 22.38 32.16
CA PHE A 387 2.81 21.30 33.08
C PHE A 387 2.25 19.98 32.61
N ILE A 388 3.09 18.95 32.58
CA ILE A 388 2.69 17.59 32.24
C ILE A 388 2.59 16.75 33.53
N PRO A 389 1.44 16.09 33.79
CA PRO A 389 1.27 15.25 34.97
C PRO A 389 2.28 14.10 35.05
N ALA A 390 2.65 13.70 36.28
CA ALA A 390 3.72 12.73 36.54
C ALA A 390 3.54 11.34 35.90
N LYS A 391 2.32 10.96 35.51
CA LYS A 391 2.02 9.68 34.82
C LYS A 391 2.10 9.79 33.29
N VAL A 392 2.14 11.00 32.75
CA VAL A 392 2.16 11.28 31.31
C VAL A 392 3.58 11.59 30.87
N ARG A 393 3.96 11.09 29.70
CA ARG A 393 5.23 11.37 29.01
C ARG A 393 4.91 11.92 27.65
N LEU A 394 5.45 13.09 27.32
CA LEU A 394 5.17 13.72 26.04
C LEU A 394 6.43 13.73 25.16
N ILE A 395 6.35 13.10 24.00
CA ILE A 395 7.42 13.07 23.00
C ILE A 395 6.89 13.76 21.75
N VAL A 396 7.56 14.82 21.33
CA VAL A 396 7.12 15.61 20.17
C VAL A 396 8.20 15.68 19.12
N SER A 397 7.85 15.62 17.84
CA SER A 397 8.81 15.83 16.74
C SER A 397 8.54 17.11 15.99
N THR A 398 9.61 17.78 15.55
CA THR A 398 9.53 18.97 14.70
C THR A 398 10.82 19.14 13.90
N VAL A 399 10.77 19.98 12.87
CA VAL A 399 11.96 20.59 12.25
C VAL A 399 12.18 21.98 12.84
N THR A 400 13.21 22.69 12.37
CA THR A 400 13.46 24.10 12.72
C THR A 400 12.26 24.99 12.37
N GLY A 401 11.94 25.94 13.25
CA GLY A 401 10.82 26.86 13.09
C GLY A 401 10.13 27.19 14.41
N THR A 402 8.98 27.87 14.32
CA THR A 402 8.26 28.42 15.48
C THR A 402 7.93 27.39 16.56
N ALA A 403 7.49 26.19 16.18
CA ALA A 403 7.18 25.14 17.14
C ALA A 403 8.41 24.71 17.97
N LEU A 404 9.59 24.62 17.34
CA LEU A 404 10.83 24.28 18.03
C LEU A 404 11.25 25.38 19.00
N GLU A 405 11.21 26.64 18.58
CA GLU A 405 11.52 27.79 19.42
C GLU A 405 10.63 27.83 20.68
N CYS A 406 9.33 27.56 20.51
CA CYS A 406 8.39 27.47 21.63
C CYS A 406 8.74 26.32 22.59
N LEU A 407 9.10 25.14 22.09
CA LEU A 407 9.47 24.00 22.93
C LEU A 407 10.80 24.23 23.67
N GLN A 408 11.78 24.86 23.01
CA GLN A 408 13.06 25.22 23.63
C GLN A 408 12.86 26.24 24.75
N SER A 409 11.94 27.20 24.59
CA SER A 409 11.59 28.15 25.66
C SER A 409 10.99 27.48 26.91
N ARG A 410 10.44 26.27 26.76
CA ARG A 410 9.93 25.45 27.88
C ARG A 410 11.03 24.65 28.58
N GLY A 411 12.27 24.68 28.09
CA GLY A 411 13.41 23.98 28.68
C GLY A 411 13.36 22.46 28.53
N TRP A 412 12.66 21.94 27.52
CA TRP A 412 12.57 20.49 27.31
C TRP A 412 13.88 19.93 26.72
N PRO A 413 14.34 18.75 27.16
CA PRO A 413 15.48 18.07 26.54
C PRO A 413 15.22 17.79 25.06
N GLN A 414 16.30 17.79 24.27
CA GLN A 414 16.26 17.61 22.82
C GLN A 414 17.15 16.45 22.40
N VAL A 415 16.60 15.57 21.56
CA VAL A 415 17.32 14.51 20.84
C VAL A 415 17.29 14.87 19.36
N THR A 416 18.46 14.81 18.71
CA THR A 416 18.60 15.14 17.29
C THR A 416 18.86 13.88 16.50
N VAL A 417 17.92 13.50 15.63
CA VAL A 417 18.07 12.39 14.69
C VAL A 417 19.06 12.81 13.62
N THR A 418 20.18 12.10 13.57
CA THR A 418 21.26 12.37 12.62
C THR A 418 21.03 11.66 11.29
N LEU A 419 21.64 12.22 10.23
CA LEU A 419 21.68 11.59 8.92
C LEU A 419 22.57 10.34 8.92
N PHE A 420 22.48 9.54 7.86
CA PHE A 420 23.31 8.35 7.73
C PHE A 420 24.78 8.69 7.44
N ASP A 421 25.65 8.05 8.20
CA ASP A 421 27.06 7.86 7.83
C ASP A 421 27.18 6.85 6.68
N GLU A 422 28.40 6.69 6.15
CA GLU A 422 28.65 5.79 5.02
C GLU A 422 28.30 4.32 5.32
N ALA A 423 28.50 3.87 6.57
CA ALA A 423 28.19 2.50 6.96
C ALA A 423 26.67 2.25 6.92
N LYS A 424 25.89 3.15 7.52
CA LYS A 424 24.42 3.11 7.50
C LYS A 424 23.85 3.25 6.10
N ARG A 425 24.42 4.10 5.23
CA ARG A 425 24.01 4.19 3.81
C ARG A 425 24.16 2.83 3.12
N ARG A 426 25.30 2.18 3.33
CA ARG A 426 25.63 0.87 2.75
C ARG A 426 24.67 -0.22 3.20
N GLU A 427 24.41 -0.27 4.50
CA GLU A 427 23.44 -1.18 5.11
C GLU A 427 22.03 -0.92 4.57
N PHE A 428 21.62 0.35 4.46
CA PHE A 428 20.29 0.74 3.99
C PHE A 428 20.07 0.28 2.55
N VAL A 429 21.06 0.48 1.67
CA VAL A 429 21.00 0.02 0.27
C VAL A 429 20.80 -1.50 0.20
N GLN A 430 21.54 -2.27 0.99
CA GLN A 430 21.39 -3.74 1.02
C GLN A 430 20.03 -4.15 1.56
N LYS A 431 19.61 -3.57 2.70
CA LYS A 431 18.32 -3.87 3.33
C LYS A 431 17.14 -3.53 2.42
N HIS A 432 17.26 -2.50 1.58
CA HIS A 432 16.22 -2.09 0.63
C HIS A 432 16.16 -2.98 -0.61
N LEU A 433 17.30 -3.41 -1.17
CA LEU A 433 17.35 -4.16 -2.42
C LEU A 433 17.24 -5.68 -2.25
N ASN A 434 17.74 -6.25 -1.15
CA ASN A 434 17.75 -7.70 -0.93
C ASN A 434 16.35 -8.35 -1.00
N PRO A 435 15.28 -7.78 -0.38
CA PRO A 435 13.94 -8.36 -0.47
C PRO A 435 13.38 -8.38 -1.90
N LEU A 436 13.91 -7.52 -2.77
CA LEU A 436 13.52 -7.42 -4.18
C LEU A 436 14.33 -8.36 -5.09
N GLY A 437 15.26 -9.15 -4.52
CA GLY A 437 16.19 -9.99 -5.29
C GLY A 437 17.25 -9.18 -6.06
N LYS A 438 17.39 -7.88 -5.80
CA LYS A 438 18.29 -6.99 -6.53
C LYS A 438 19.57 -6.71 -5.72
N SER A 439 20.67 -6.47 -6.43
CA SER A 439 21.95 -6.05 -5.84
C SER A 439 22.68 -5.07 -6.75
N LEU A 440 23.56 -4.25 -6.18
CA LEU A 440 24.42 -3.32 -6.93
C LEU A 440 25.84 -3.85 -7.02
N LYS A 441 26.49 -3.58 -8.15
CA LYS A 441 27.95 -3.72 -8.28
C LYS A 441 28.66 -2.82 -7.27
N ALA A 442 29.84 -3.24 -6.82
CA ALA A 442 30.63 -2.50 -5.83
C ALA A 442 30.90 -1.05 -6.25
N GLU A 443 31.20 -0.81 -7.53
CA GLU A 443 31.43 0.53 -8.09
C GLU A 443 30.22 1.46 -7.98
N HIS A 444 29.02 0.94 -8.26
CA HIS A 444 27.77 1.70 -8.17
C HIS A 444 27.36 1.96 -6.71
N LEU A 445 27.57 0.97 -5.84
CA LEU A 445 27.35 1.14 -4.40
C LEU A 445 28.25 2.25 -3.83
N GLU A 446 29.52 2.28 -4.21
CA GLU A 446 30.46 3.32 -3.79
C GLU A 446 30.05 4.72 -4.24
N LEU A 447 29.56 4.87 -5.48
CA LEU A 447 29.04 6.16 -5.97
C LEU A 447 27.90 6.68 -5.10
N ILE A 448 26.95 5.81 -4.76
CA ILE A 448 25.81 6.17 -3.91
C ILE A 448 26.31 6.50 -2.49
N VAL A 449 27.09 5.64 -1.87
CA VAL A 449 27.52 5.81 -0.47
C VAL A 449 28.30 7.11 -0.27
N ARG A 450 29.18 7.49 -1.21
CA ARG A 450 30.01 8.70 -1.12
C ARG A 450 29.25 10.00 -1.39
N ALA A 451 28.11 9.94 -2.06
CA ALA A 451 27.35 11.14 -2.38
C ALA A 451 26.67 11.72 -1.14
N GLU A 452 26.99 12.98 -0.81
CA GLU A 452 26.54 13.64 0.43
C GLU A 452 25.01 13.66 0.58
N ALA A 453 24.26 13.92 -0.50
CA ALA A 453 22.80 13.96 -0.48
C ALA A 453 22.17 12.62 -0.01
N THR A 454 22.87 11.49 -0.18
CA THR A 454 22.39 10.17 0.25
C THR A 454 22.53 9.93 1.75
N ALA A 455 23.15 10.86 2.50
CA ALA A 455 23.07 10.90 3.95
C ALA A 455 21.61 10.95 4.42
N ASN A 456 20.75 11.64 3.66
CA ASN A 456 19.34 11.75 3.95
C ASN A 456 18.61 10.42 3.61
N PRO A 457 18.03 9.72 4.60
CA PRO A 457 17.38 8.43 4.37
C PRO A 457 16.22 8.49 3.36
N LEU A 458 15.45 9.58 3.35
CA LEU A 458 14.36 9.76 2.39
C LEU A 458 14.89 9.96 0.97
N TYR A 459 15.95 10.76 0.80
CA TYR A 459 16.63 10.91 -0.49
C TYR A 459 17.11 9.54 -1.00
N LEU A 460 17.83 8.80 -0.16
CA LEU A 460 18.38 7.49 -0.54
C LEU A 460 17.28 6.49 -0.90
N LYS A 461 16.18 6.46 -0.14
CA LYS A 461 15.02 5.62 -0.45
C LYS A 461 14.39 5.96 -1.80
N VAL A 462 14.18 7.25 -2.08
CA VAL A 462 13.62 7.70 -3.37
C VAL A 462 14.55 7.30 -4.51
N LEU A 463 15.85 7.59 -4.40
CA LEU A 463 16.85 7.18 -5.38
C LEU A 463 16.80 5.67 -5.65
N LEU A 464 16.80 4.84 -4.60
CA LEU A 464 16.77 3.39 -4.77
C LEU A 464 15.49 2.91 -5.44
N ASN A 465 14.33 3.49 -5.12
CA ASN A 465 13.08 3.17 -5.80
C ASN A 465 13.16 3.49 -7.30
N GLU A 466 13.73 4.64 -7.67
CA GLU A 466 13.92 5.00 -9.08
C GLU A 466 14.84 4.03 -9.82
N LEU A 467 15.95 3.63 -9.20
CA LEU A 467 16.88 2.66 -9.78
C LEU A 467 16.25 1.26 -9.93
N VAL A 468 15.33 0.89 -9.04
CA VAL A 468 14.57 -0.36 -9.15
C VAL A 468 13.62 -0.33 -10.34
N ILE A 469 13.01 0.82 -10.64
CA ILE A 469 12.06 1.00 -11.75
C ILE A 469 12.79 1.04 -13.10
N GLU A 470 13.80 1.91 -13.26
CA GLU A 470 14.45 2.14 -14.56
C GLU A 470 15.58 1.15 -14.90
N GLY A 471 15.97 0.28 -13.96
CA GLY A 471 17.22 -0.48 -13.96
C GLY A 471 17.37 -1.51 -15.09
N LYS A 472 17.65 -1.06 -16.31
CA LYS A 472 18.29 -1.87 -17.35
C LYS A 472 19.78 -1.95 -17.03
N HIS A 473 20.32 -3.17 -16.83
CA HIS A 473 21.70 -3.40 -16.36
C HIS A 473 22.82 -2.65 -17.12
N ARG A 474 22.58 -2.20 -18.37
CA ARG A 474 23.59 -1.54 -19.21
C ARG A 474 23.74 -0.02 -19.01
N THR A 475 22.74 0.68 -18.45
CA THR A 475 22.75 2.15 -18.28
C THR A 475 22.70 2.61 -16.82
N LEU A 476 22.75 1.66 -15.87
CA LEU A 476 22.53 1.92 -14.44
C LEU A 476 23.54 2.93 -13.86
N GLY A 477 24.81 2.87 -14.25
CA GLY A 477 25.84 3.80 -13.77
C GLY A 477 25.58 5.25 -14.17
N GLU A 478 25.16 5.47 -15.42
CA GLU A 478 24.82 6.81 -15.93
C GLU A 478 23.59 7.39 -15.23
N GLN A 479 22.57 6.55 -14.97
CA GLN A 479 21.38 6.93 -14.23
C GLN A 479 21.70 7.33 -12.79
N ILE A 480 22.54 6.55 -12.09
CA ILE A 480 22.99 6.89 -10.74
C ILE A 480 23.65 8.26 -10.74
N VAL A 481 24.60 8.51 -11.65
CA VAL A 481 25.28 9.82 -11.75
C VAL A 481 24.27 10.93 -12.03
N ALA A 482 23.32 10.71 -12.93
CA ALA A 482 22.31 11.72 -13.27
C ALA A 482 21.41 12.07 -12.08
N TYR A 483 20.93 11.10 -11.29
CA TYR A 483 20.14 11.40 -10.09
C TYR A 483 20.99 12.04 -9.00
N LEU A 484 22.23 11.62 -8.80
CA LEU A 484 23.15 12.18 -7.79
C LEU A 484 23.59 13.63 -8.07
N GLN A 485 23.31 14.17 -9.26
CA GLN A 485 23.44 15.61 -9.50
C GLN A 485 22.38 16.44 -8.75
N ALA A 486 21.30 15.83 -8.26
CA ALA A 486 20.37 16.50 -7.36
C ALA A 486 21.04 16.66 -5.98
N THR A 487 21.25 17.91 -5.56
CA THR A 487 21.92 18.23 -4.29
C THR A 487 21.00 18.09 -3.09
N ASP A 488 19.69 18.04 -3.30
CA ASP A 488 18.68 17.91 -2.26
C ASP A 488 17.45 17.13 -2.73
N LEU A 489 16.52 16.90 -1.80
CA LEU A 489 15.31 16.13 -2.04
C LEU A 489 14.36 16.80 -3.06
N THR A 490 14.29 18.14 -3.08
CA THR A 490 13.45 18.88 -4.02
C THR A 490 13.95 18.71 -5.45
N ALA A 491 15.26 18.87 -5.65
CA ALA A 491 15.91 18.63 -6.93
C ALA A 491 15.78 17.17 -7.38
N LEU A 492 15.82 16.21 -6.44
CA LEU A 492 15.60 14.80 -6.75
C LEU A 492 14.15 14.58 -7.23
N TYR A 493 13.15 15.08 -6.50
CA TYR A 493 11.75 14.96 -6.94
C TYR A 493 11.48 15.63 -8.28
N ALA A 494 12.12 16.77 -8.58
CA ALA A 494 12.02 17.38 -9.91
C ALA A 494 12.51 16.43 -11.01
N ARG A 495 13.58 15.66 -10.78
CA ARG A 495 14.07 14.64 -11.72
C ARG A 495 13.12 13.45 -11.83
N VAL A 496 12.57 12.98 -10.70
CA VAL A 496 11.55 11.92 -10.64
C VAL A 496 10.32 12.30 -11.46
N LEU A 497 9.83 13.54 -11.30
CA LEU A 497 8.69 14.08 -12.04
C LEU A 497 9.01 14.24 -13.53
N ALA A 498 10.17 14.79 -13.88
CA ALA A 498 10.61 14.88 -15.28
C ALA A 498 10.70 13.50 -15.94
N ARG A 499 11.10 12.46 -15.19
CA ARG A 499 11.07 11.08 -15.67
C ARG A 499 9.64 10.60 -15.86
N PHE A 500 8.73 10.82 -14.92
CA PHE A 500 7.31 10.47 -15.12
C PHE A 500 6.73 11.19 -16.35
N GLU A 501 7.10 12.45 -16.59
CA GLU A 501 6.62 13.21 -17.76
C GLU A 501 7.04 12.55 -19.08
N ARG A 502 8.24 11.96 -19.12
CA ARG A 502 8.71 11.18 -20.28
C ARG A 502 7.95 9.87 -20.43
N ASP A 503 7.60 9.21 -19.33
CA ASP A 503 6.96 7.89 -19.35
C ASP A 503 5.45 7.98 -19.65
N TYR A 504 4.76 9.00 -19.12
CA TYR A 504 3.28 9.06 -19.10
C TYR A 504 2.67 10.35 -19.69
N SER A 505 3.50 11.30 -20.12
CA SER A 505 3.17 12.68 -20.54
C SER A 505 2.96 13.70 -19.41
N PHE A 506 3.26 14.96 -19.72
CA PHE A 506 3.03 16.11 -18.84
C PHE A 506 1.54 16.29 -18.49
N ASP A 507 0.64 16.18 -19.47
CA ASP A 507 -0.79 16.44 -19.25
C ASP A 507 -1.42 15.44 -18.25
N THR A 508 -0.99 14.18 -18.29
CA THR A 508 -1.39 13.16 -17.31
C THR A 508 -0.98 13.55 -15.90
N LEU A 509 0.29 13.91 -15.71
CA LEU A 509 0.81 14.27 -14.39
C LEU A 509 0.26 15.59 -13.87
N ALA A 510 0.12 16.59 -14.75
CA ALA A 510 -0.45 17.88 -14.38
C ALA A 510 -1.90 17.71 -13.88
N ARG A 511 -2.70 16.85 -14.54
CA ARG A 511 -4.06 16.52 -14.08
C ARG A 511 -4.07 15.84 -12.73
N MET A 512 -3.29 14.76 -12.56
CA MET A 512 -3.20 14.03 -11.29
C MET A 512 -2.68 14.91 -10.16
N GLY A 513 -1.59 15.64 -10.39
CA GLY A 513 -0.96 16.52 -9.41
C GLY A 513 -1.87 17.68 -8.99
N SER A 514 -2.58 18.29 -9.94
CA SER A 514 -3.56 19.36 -9.64
C SER A 514 -4.73 18.82 -8.83
N ALA A 515 -5.22 17.62 -9.17
CA ALA A 515 -6.30 17.00 -8.44
C ALA A 515 -5.87 16.60 -7.01
N LEU A 516 -4.68 16.02 -6.84
CA LEU A 516 -4.10 15.72 -5.53
C LEU A 516 -3.91 16.98 -4.68
N TRP A 517 -3.45 18.07 -5.28
CA TRP A 517 -3.28 19.34 -4.60
C TRP A 517 -4.62 19.96 -4.18
N ALA A 518 -5.64 19.87 -5.03
CA ALA A 518 -6.98 20.40 -4.75
C ALA A 518 -7.82 19.50 -3.83
N ALA A 519 -7.47 18.22 -3.70
CA ALA A 519 -8.23 17.25 -2.94
C ALA A 519 -8.14 17.53 -1.43
N ARG A 520 -9.30 17.79 -0.81
CA ARG A 520 -9.37 18.02 0.64
C ARG A 520 -9.02 16.77 1.45
N GLN A 521 -9.35 15.57 0.95
CA GLN A 521 -9.16 14.31 1.66
C GLN A 521 -8.20 13.33 0.97
N GLY A 522 -7.37 13.82 0.05
CA GLY A 522 -6.65 12.97 -0.90
C GLY A 522 -7.59 12.37 -1.94
N LEU A 523 -7.05 11.48 -2.77
CA LEU A 523 -7.78 10.79 -3.83
C LEU A 523 -7.50 9.29 -3.71
N MET A 524 -8.53 8.49 -3.97
CA MET A 524 -8.41 7.04 -4.08
C MET A 524 -7.56 6.69 -5.31
N GLU A 525 -6.90 5.53 -5.26
CA GLU A 525 -6.08 5.03 -6.37
C GLU A 525 -6.84 4.99 -7.70
N GLU A 526 -8.11 4.57 -7.67
CA GLU A 526 -8.98 4.51 -8.84
C GLU A 526 -9.42 5.89 -9.35
N GLU A 527 -9.56 6.88 -8.46
CA GLU A 527 -9.85 8.27 -8.85
C GLU A 527 -8.64 8.86 -9.57
N LEU A 528 -7.43 8.56 -9.08
CA LEU A 528 -6.19 8.96 -9.74
C LEU A 528 -6.03 8.27 -11.11
N LEU A 529 -6.32 6.98 -11.20
CA LEU A 529 -6.31 6.24 -12.47
C LEU A 529 -7.34 6.81 -13.46
N ALA A 530 -8.56 7.11 -13.01
CA ALA A 530 -9.59 7.71 -13.85
C ALA A 530 -9.18 9.10 -14.36
N LEU A 531 -8.51 9.90 -13.53
CA LEU A 531 -8.02 11.24 -13.88
C LEU A 531 -6.76 11.21 -14.77
N SER A 532 -5.92 10.19 -14.62
CA SER A 532 -4.69 10.04 -15.38
C SER A 532 -4.97 9.70 -16.84
N GLY A 533 -6.02 8.93 -17.10
CA GLY A 533 -6.30 8.37 -18.42
C GLY A 533 -5.31 7.28 -18.84
N LEU A 534 -4.53 6.76 -17.89
CA LEU A 534 -3.63 5.62 -18.09
C LEU A 534 -4.42 4.31 -18.15
N SER A 535 -3.85 3.29 -18.81
CA SER A 535 -4.38 1.93 -18.73
C SER A 535 -4.10 1.33 -17.34
N LYS A 536 -4.87 0.31 -16.94
CA LYS A 536 -4.61 -0.46 -15.71
C LYS A 536 -3.26 -1.20 -15.73
N LEU A 537 -2.64 -1.37 -16.90
CA LEU A 537 -1.33 -2.01 -17.03
C LEU A 537 -0.19 -1.00 -16.89
N ASP A 538 -0.42 0.26 -17.27
CA ASP A 538 0.57 1.34 -17.13
C ASP A 538 0.57 1.97 -15.72
N TRP A 539 -0.54 1.81 -14.99
CA TRP A 539 -0.74 2.20 -13.59
C TRP A 539 -0.17 1.17 -12.62
#